data_AF-A0A7J9LVF0-F1
#
_entry.id   AF-A0A7J9LVF0-F1
#
_cell.length_a   1.000
_cell.length_b   1.000
_cell.length_c   1.000
_cell.angle_alpha   90.00
_cell.angle_beta   90.00
_cell.angle_gamma   90.00
#
_symmetry.space_group_name_H-M   'P 1'
#
loop_
_entity.id
_entity.type
_entity.pdbx_description
1 polymer ?
#
loop_
_entity_poly.entity_id
_entity_poly.type
_entity_poly.pdbx_seq_one_letter_code
_entity_poly.pdbx_strand_id
1 'polypeptide(L)'
;MVNFVCICFQLVYLLLVLAFFSHITWAVKGNSLCKQTGMGEIRPHSVTITEFGAVGDGVTLNTKAFQNAIFYLNSFTDKGGAKLFVPAGRWLTGSFDLISHLTLWLDKDAVILGSMNSDDWPVVDPLPSYGRGRELPGGRHRSLIYGRNLTDVIITGDNGTIDGQGSVWWNWFRSKTLNYTRPHLVELMNSTGVVISNLTFLNSPFWTIHPVYCRTIKSKSTLFF
;
A
#
# COMPACT_ATOMS: atom_id res chain seq x y z
N MET A 1 -55.99 65.15 18.23
CA MET A 1 -55.38 65.16 16.88
C MET A 1 -53.95 64.65 17.00
N VAL A 2 -53.82 63.32 17.06
CA VAL A 2 -52.57 62.59 17.32
C VAL A 2 -52.60 61.46 16.30
N ASN A 3 -52.15 61.68 15.05
CA ASN A 3 -52.13 60.61 14.03
C ASN A 3 -51.44 60.98 12.69
N PHE A 4 -50.33 61.72 12.67
CA PHE A 4 -49.58 61.89 11.41
C PHE A 4 -48.04 61.86 11.50
N VAL A 5 -47.45 61.66 12.68
CA VAL A 5 -45.98 61.67 12.85
C VAL A 5 -45.37 60.26 13.00
N CYS A 6 -46.17 59.21 13.24
CA CYS A 6 -45.66 57.84 13.47
C CYS A 6 -45.41 57.00 12.20
N ILE A 7 -45.90 57.40 11.02
CA ILE A 7 -45.87 56.52 9.83
C ILE A 7 -44.57 56.66 9.01
N CYS A 8 -43.79 57.73 9.20
CA CYS A 8 -42.56 57.95 8.44
C CYS A 8 -41.33 57.22 9.04
N PHE A 9 -41.33 56.88 10.33
CA PHE A 9 -40.18 56.24 10.99
C PHE A 9 -40.16 54.71 10.92
N GLN A 10 -41.28 54.05 10.60
CA GLN A 10 -41.34 52.59 10.50
C GLN A 10 -40.91 52.04 9.13
N LEU A 11 -40.96 52.85 8.06
CA LEU A 11 -40.53 52.44 6.72
C LEU A 11 -39.01 52.52 6.50
N VAL A 12 -38.31 53.41 7.22
CA VAL A 12 -36.85 53.56 7.14
C VAL A 12 -36.13 52.42 7.87
N TYR A 13 -36.70 51.91 8.97
CA TYR A 13 -36.11 50.79 9.72
C TYR A 13 -36.24 49.45 8.99
N LEU A 14 -37.34 49.25 8.24
CA LEU A 14 -37.56 48.01 7.47
C LEU A 14 -36.60 47.89 6.28
N LEU A 15 -36.23 49.01 5.64
CA LEU A 15 -35.25 49.04 4.55
C LEU A 15 -33.79 48.93 5.03
N LEU A 16 -33.47 49.39 6.25
CA LEU A 16 -32.14 49.21 6.84
C LEU A 16 -31.90 47.78 7.35
N VAL A 17 -32.93 47.08 7.85
CA VAL A 17 -32.78 45.69 8.30
C VAL A 17 -32.62 44.72 7.12
N LEU A 18 -33.24 45.00 5.96
CA LEU A 18 -33.10 44.16 4.75
C LEU A 18 -31.75 44.36 4.03
N ALA A 19 -31.07 45.49 4.23
CA ALA A 19 -29.74 45.74 3.66
C ALA A 19 -28.60 45.05 4.43
N PHE A 20 -28.84 44.52 5.63
CA PHE A 20 -27.85 43.78 6.42
C PHE A 20 -27.86 42.25 6.17
N PHE A 21 -28.81 41.73 5.38
CA PHE A 21 -28.90 40.29 5.09
C PHE A 21 -28.38 39.87 3.71
N SER A 22 -27.72 40.76 2.95
CA SER A 22 -27.22 40.44 1.60
C SER A 22 -25.75 39.98 1.53
N HIS A 23 -25.07 39.80 2.67
CA HIS A 23 -23.72 39.23 2.72
C HIS A 23 -23.60 38.07 3.69
N ILE A 24 -24.39 37.02 3.47
CA ILE A 24 -24.03 35.68 3.95
C ILE A 24 -23.83 34.81 2.72
N THR A 25 -22.65 34.91 2.12
CA THR A 25 -22.17 33.86 1.23
C THR A 25 -22.00 32.61 2.08
N TRP A 26 -22.95 31.70 2.00
CA TRP A 26 -22.73 30.31 2.39
C TRP A 26 -21.68 29.74 1.43
N ALA A 27 -20.41 29.98 1.76
CA ALA A 27 -19.34 29.14 1.26
C ALA A 27 -19.58 27.77 1.90
N VAL A 28 -20.25 26.89 1.16
CA VAL A 28 -20.19 25.45 1.43
C VAL A 28 -18.71 25.10 1.33
N LYS A 29 -18.04 25.09 2.48
CA LYS A 29 -16.70 24.55 2.62
C LYS A 29 -16.89 23.04 2.46
N GLY A 30 -16.97 22.61 1.21
CA GLY A 30 -16.88 21.22 0.84
C GLY A 30 -15.63 20.70 1.50
N ASN A 31 -15.80 19.90 2.55
CA ASN A 31 -14.70 19.27 3.24
C ASN A 31 -14.23 18.14 2.31
N SER A 32 -13.57 18.50 1.21
CA SER A 32 -12.74 17.57 0.48
C SER A 32 -11.47 17.40 1.32
N LEU A 33 -11.61 16.69 2.44
CA LEU A 33 -10.50 15.99 3.06
C LEU A 33 -10.15 14.82 2.15
N CYS A 34 -9.77 15.11 0.90
CA CYS A 34 -8.77 14.32 0.22
C CYS A 34 -7.50 14.57 1.03
N LYS A 35 -7.37 13.86 2.15
CA LYS A 35 -6.09 13.63 2.79
C LYS A 35 -5.27 12.98 1.68
N GLN A 36 -4.51 13.81 0.98
CA GLN A 36 -3.51 13.31 0.09
C GLN A 36 -2.55 12.59 1.02
N THR A 37 -2.64 11.26 1.09
CA THR A 37 -1.59 10.41 1.64
C THR A 37 -0.37 10.77 0.81
N GLY A 38 0.40 11.69 1.37
CA GLY A 38 1.59 12.27 0.80
C GLY A 38 2.74 11.33 1.08
N MET A 39 3.77 11.45 0.26
CA MET A 39 5.04 10.71 0.33
C MET A 39 5.83 10.97 1.63
N GLY A 40 5.21 11.57 2.65
CA GLY A 40 5.81 12.01 3.91
C GLY A 40 4.91 11.77 5.12
N GLU A 41 4.03 10.75 5.09
CA GLU A 41 3.34 10.31 6.30
C GLU A 41 4.36 9.67 7.26
N ILE A 42 4.78 10.45 8.25
CA ILE A 42 5.69 9.98 9.31
C ILE A 42 4.90 9.03 10.20
N ARG A 43 5.29 7.75 10.19
CA ARG A 43 4.78 6.76 11.14
C ARG A 43 5.43 7.00 12.50
N PRO A 44 4.66 7.09 13.60
CA PRO A 44 5.20 7.40 14.93
C PRO A 44 6.06 6.27 15.50
N HIS A 45 5.88 5.04 15.02
CA HIS A 45 6.66 3.89 15.43
C HIS A 45 7.47 3.32 14.25
N SER A 46 8.69 2.86 14.53
CA SER A 46 9.57 2.25 13.54
C SER A 46 10.44 1.18 14.19
N VAL A 47 10.65 0.09 13.46
CA VAL A 47 11.60 -0.98 13.79
C VAL A 47 12.38 -1.37 12.56
N THR A 48 13.59 -1.91 12.74
CA THR A 48 14.32 -2.56 11.64
C THR A 48 14.13 -4.07 11.64
N ILE A 49 14.19 -4.68 10.45
CA ILE A 49 14.00 -6.13 10.28
C ILE A 49 15.03 -6.97 11.06
N THR A 50 16.21 -6.43 11.35
CA THR A 50 17.26 -7.12 12.12
C THR A 50 16.90 -7.29 13.60
N GLU A 51 16.01 -6.45 14.16
CA GLU A 51 15.47 -6.61 15.52
C GLU A 51 14.66 -7.92 15.65
N PHE A 52 14.24 -8.51 14.53
CA PHE A 52 13.47 -9.76 14.47
C PHE A 52 14.32 -10.95 14.00
N GLY A 53 15.65 -10.82 14.08
CA GLY A 53 16.60 -11.89 13.79
C GLY A 53 16.88 -12.11 12.29
N ALA A 54 16.51 -11.16 11.43
CA ALA A 54 16.85 -11.24 10.02
C ALA A 54 18.34 -11.04 9.78
N VAL A 55 18.89 -11.76 8.80
CA VAL A 55 20.28 -11.69 8.36
C VAL A 55 20.33 -11.30 6.89
N GLY A 56 21.05 -10.21 6.59
CA GLY A 56 21.13 -9.59 5.26
C GLY A 56 22.21 -10.18 4.35
N ASP A 57 22.47 -11.48 4.43
CA ASP A 57 23.54 -12.20 3.72
C ASP A 57 23.14 -12.72 2.33
N GLY A 58 21.85 -12.65 1.97
CA GLY A 58 21.29 -13.16 0.72
C GLY A 58 21.09 -14.67 0.68
N VAL A 59 21.28 -15.36 1.80
CA VAL A 59 21.19 -16.84 1.92
C VAL A 59 20.23 -17.26 3.02
N THR A 60 20.22 -16.55 4.16
CA THR A 60 19.32 -16.83 5.28
C THR A 60 17.88 -16.53 4.90
N LEU A 61 16.98 -17.51 5.08
CA LEU A 61 15.55 -17.34 4.81
C LEU A 61 14.88 -16.52 5.93
N ASN A 62 14.59 -15.25 5.64
CA ASN A 62 14.11 -14.25 6.59
C ASN A 62 12.58 -14.19 6.73
N THR A 63 11.84 -15.15 6.16
CA THR A 63 10.37 -15.11 6.11
C THR A 63 9.72 -15.00 7.48
N LYS A 64 10.24 -15.74 8.47
CA LYS A 64 9.77 -15.64 9.86
C LYS A 64 10.09 -14.28 10.48
N ALA A 65 11.24 -13.69 10.16
CA ALA A 65 11.59 -12.36 10.67
C ALA A 65 10.64 -11.29 10.10
N PHE A 66 10.31 -11.35 8.80
CA PHE A 66 9.30 -10.46 8.21
C PHE A 66 7.92 -10.64 8.85
N GLN A 67 7.46 -11.89 9.00
CA GLN A 67 6.17 -12.19 9.62
C GLN A 67 6.11 -11.71 11.07
N ASN A 68 7.16 -11.94 11.86
CA ASN A 68 7.23 -11.51 13.26
C ASN A 68 7.27 -9.98 13.38
N ALA A 69 8.05 -9.30 12.52
CA ALA A 69 8.11 -7.85 12.49
C ALA A 69 6.73 -7.24 12.18
N ILE A 70 6.06 -7.76 11.15
CA ILE A 70 4.74 -7.27 10.75
C ILE A 70 3.68 -7.57 11.82
N PHE A 71 3.73 -8.76 12.43
CA PHE A 71 2.86 -9.11 13.54
C PHE A 71 3.02 -8.13 14.71
N TYR A 72 4.25 -7.82 15.10
CA TYR A 72 4.54 -6.84 16.15
C TYR A 72 4.00 -5.45 15.78
N LEU A 73 4.27 -4.99 14.54
CA LEU A 73 3.87 -3.67 14.05
C LEU A 73 2.35 -3.49 13.97
N ASN A 74 1.58 -4.58 13.86
CA ASN A 74 0.12 -4.53 13.88
C ASN A 74 -0.46 -3.94 15.18
N SER A 75 0.32 -3.96 16.27
CA SER A 75 -0.05 -3.36 17.56
C SER A 75 -0.08 -1.81 17.53
N PHE A 76 0.35 -1.20 16.41
CA PHE A 76 0.42 0.25 16.21
C PHE A 76 -0.56 0.76 15.14
N THR A 77 -1.36 -0.11 14.54
CA THR A 77 -2.35 0.22 13.51
C THR A 77 -3.27 1.36 13.95
N ASP A 78 -3.84 1.28 15.16
CA ASP A 78 -4.73 2.31 15.73
C ASP A 78 -3.98 3.49 16.38
N LYS A 79 -2.64 3.50 16.30
CA LYS A 79 -1.75 4.51 16.91
C LYS A 79 -1.05 5.37 15.86
N GLY A 80 -1.58 5.42 14.64
CA GLY A 80 -0.98 6.13 13.51
C GLY A 80 -0.10 5.26 12.61
N GLY A 81 -0.08 3.95 12.85
CA GLY A 81 0.69 3.00 12.06
C GLY A 81 2.15 2.91 12.44
N ALA A 82 2.89 2.12 11.66
CA ALA A 82 4.30 1.90 11.92
C ALA A 82 5.11 1.71 10.63
N LYS A 83 6.43 1.88 10.75
CA LYS A 83 7.40 1.67 9.68
C LYS A 83 8.22 0.40 9.94
N LEU A 84 8.29 -0.48 8.94
CA LEU A 84 9.28 -1.54 8.86
C LEU A 84 10.45 -1.06 8.00
N PHE A 85 11.63 -0.93 8.60
CA PHE A 85 12.85 -0.49 7.92
C PHE A 85 13.74 -1.69 7.54
N VAL A 86 14.02 -1.82 6.25
CA VAL A 86 14.91 -2.83 5.67
C VAL A 86 16.21 -2.14 5.26
N PRO A 87 17.33 -2.32 6.01
CA PRO A 87 18.58 -1.64 5.73
C PRO A 87 19.31 -2.25 4.52
N ALA A 88 20.40 -1.61 4.12
CA ALA A 88 21.34 -2.15 3.13
C ALA A 88 21.71 -3.62 3.45
N GLY A 89 21.69 -4.46 2.43
CA GLY A 89 21.86 -5.91 2.58
C GLY A 89 20.96 -6.71 1.64
N ARG A 90 21.12 -8.04 1.66
CA ARG A 90 20.39 -8.96 0.79
C ARG A 90 19.48 -9.84 1.64
N TRP A 91 18.16 -9.74 1.46
CA TRP A 91 17.16 -10.30 2.37
C TRP A 91 16.34 -11.37 1.64
N LEU A 92 16.83 -12.62 1.65
CA LEU A 92 16.10 -13.76 1.07
C LEU A 92 14.82 -14.04 1.87
N THR A 93 13.68 -14.14 1.19
CA THR A 93 12.40 -14.47 1.81
C THR A 93 11.44 -15.15 0.82
N GLY A 94 10.61 -16.04 1.34
CA GLY A 94 9.32 -16.39 0.78
C GLY A 94 8.26 -15.30 0.94
N SER A 95 7.02 -15.67 0.64
CA SER A 95 5.86 -14.77 0.65
C SER A 95 5.48 -14.31 2.06
N PHE A 96 5.26 -13.00 2.23
CA PHE A 96 4.77 -12.41 3.48
C PHE A 96 3.64 -11.40 3.25
N ASP A 97 2.77 -11.26 4.25
CA ASP A 97 1.58 -10.41 4.22
C ASP A 97 1.87 -9.03 4.83
N LEU A 98 1.38 -7.97 4.21
CA LEU A 98 1.35 -6.62 4.77
C LEU A 98 0.10 -6.40 5.63
N ILE A 99 0.13 -5.35 6.45
CA ILE A 99 -0.98 -4.87 7.28
C ILE A 99 -1.34 -3.42 6.92
N SER A 100 -2.52 -2.95 7.35
CA SER A 100 -2.93 -1.55 7.21
C SER A 100 -2.02 -0.62 8.02
N HIS A 101 -1.94 0.64 7.61
CA HIS A 101 -1.12 1.67 8.27
C HIS A 101 0.38 1.33 8.37
N LEU A 102 0.87 0.52 7.44
CA LEU A 102 2.28 0.13 7.36
C LEU A 102 3.04 0.98 6.33
N THR A 103 4.24 1.41 6.70
CA THR A 103 5.26 1.84 5.75
C THR A 103 6.35 0.77 5.67
N LEU A 104 6.48 0.07 4.55
CA LEU A 104 7.63 -0.76 4.24
C LEU A 104 8.69 0.12 3.55
N TRP A 105 9.81 0.35 4.22
CA TRP A 105 10.91 1.19 3.75
C TRP A 105 12.13 0.35 3.39
N LEU A 106 12.57 0.39 2.13
CA LEU A 106 13.81 -0.25 1.69
C LEU A 106 14.90 0.81 1.49
N ASP A 107 15.94 0.74 2.31
CA ASP A 107 17.06 1.66 2.23
C ASP A 107 17.85 1.51 0.93
N LYS A 108 18.72 2.47 0.65
CA LYS A 108 19.69 2.36 -0.44
C LYS A 108 20.49 1.06 -0.29
N ASP A 109 20.67 0.35 -1.40
CA ASP A 109 21.39 -0.93 -1.48
C ASP A 109 20.74 -2.09 -0.68
N ALA A 110 19.52 -1.91 -0.17
CA ALA A 110 18.68 -3.01 0.31
C ALA A 110 18.10 -3.80 -0.87
N VAL A 111 18.20 -5.12 -0.82
CA VAL A 111 17.65 -6.03 -1.85
C VAL A 111 16.80 -7.10 -1.19
N ILE A 112 15.48 -7.05 -1.35
CA ILE A 112 14.60 -8.18 -1.02
C ILE A 112 14.71 -9.20 -2.16
N LEU A 113 15.03 -10.44 -1.81
CA LEU A 113 15.20 -11.55 -2.74
C LEU A 113 14.07 -12.55 -2.57
N GLY A 114 13.33 -12.84 -3.65
CA GLY A 114 12.31 -13.88 -3.66
C GLY A 114 12.94 -15.27 -3.64
N SER A 115 12.49 -16.13 -2.72
CA SER A 115 12.96 -17.52 -2.66
C SER A 115 12.74 -18.26 -3.99
N MET A 116 13.74 -19.03 -4.40
CA MET A 116 13.67 -19.90 -5.57
C MET A 116 13.00 -21.25 -5.26
N ASN A 117 12.68 -21.54 -4.00
CA ASN A 117 11.91 -22.72 -3.60
C ASN A 117 10.41 -22.40 -3.64
N SER A 118 9.62 -23.18 -4.39
CA SER A 118 8.18 -22.96 -4.51
C SER A 118 7.40 -23.14 -3.21
N ASP A 119 7.94 -23.93 -2.27
CA ASP A 119 7.27 -24.20 -0.98
C ASP A 119 7.23 -22.98 -0.06
N ASP A 120 8.10 -21.99 -0.31
CA ASP A 120 8.14 -20.72 0.40
C ASP A 120 7.05 -19.73 -0.08
N TRP A 121 6.22 -20.15 -1.05
CA TRP A 121 5.15 -19.37 -1.66
C TRP A 121 3.83 -20.12 -1.51
N PRO A 122 3.04 -19.84 -0.45
CA PRO A 122 1.81 -20.58 -0.17
C PRO A 122 0.87 -20.61 -1.36
N VAL A 123 0.21 -21.74 -1.58
CA VAL A 123 -0.81 -21.88 -2.62
C VAL A 123 -2.13 -21.34 -2.09
N VAL A 124 -2.71 -20.40 -2.83
CA VAL A 124 -4.00 -19.77 -2.54
C VAL A 124 -4.96 -19.98 -3.70
N ASP A 125 -6.24 -19.76 -3.43
CA ASP A 125 -7.26 -19.81 -4.46
C ASP A 125 -6.96 -18.83 -5.62
N PRO A 126 -7.44 -19.15 -6.83
CA PRO A 126 -7.44 -18.21 -7.93
C PRO A 126 -8.07 -16.88 -7.58
N LEU A 127 -7.71 -15.84 -8.32
CA LEU A 127 -8.42 -14.58 -8.18
C LEU A 127 -9.89 -14.75 -8.59
N PRO A 128 -10.85 -14.17 -7.83
CA PRO A 128 -12.27 -14.27 -8.15
C PRO A 128 -12.60 -13.85 -9.59
N SER A 129 -11.88 -12.86 -10.13
CA SER A 129 -12.01 -12.40 -11.52
C SER A 129 -11.66 -13.46 -12.57
N TYR A 130 -10.82 -14.45 -12.25
CA TYR A 130 -10.36 -15.43 -13.23
C TYR A 130 -11.18 -16.71 -13.22
N GLY A 131 -11.86 -17.01 -12.11
CA GLY A 131 -12.64 -18.25 -11.93
C GLY A 131 -11.83 -19.56 -11.95
N ARG A 132 -10.54 -19.49 -12.32
CA ARG A 132 -9.54 -20.58 -12.33
C ARG A 132 -8.14 -19.99 -12.30
N GLY A 133 -7.12 -20.81 -12.06
CA GLY A 133 -5.73 -20.36 -12.21
C GLY A 133 -5.44 -19.83 -13.63
N ARG A 134 -4.58 -18.80 -13.69
CA ARG A 134 -4.37 -18.03 -14.92
C ARG A 134 -3.60 -18.82 -15.99
N GLU A 135 -2.65 -19.63 -15.54
CA GLU A 135 -1.77 -20.44 -16.38
C GLU A 135 -2.13 -21.92 -16.36
N LEU A 136 -2.62 -22.39 -15.21
CA LEU A 136 -3.01 -23.78 -14.96
C LEU A 136 -4.35 -23.82 -14.23
N PRO A 137 -5.17 -24.88 -14.42
CA PRO A 137 -6.32 -25.11 -13.54
C PRO A 137 -5.85 -25.30 -12.08
N GLY A 138 -6.73 -25.02 -11.12
CA GLY A 138 -6.41 -25.07 -9.69
C GLY A 138 -5.86 -23.75 -9.15
N GLY A 139 -5.14 -23.82 -8.03
CA GLY A 139 -4.64 -22.66 -7.27
C GLY A 139 -3.48 -21.90 -7.94
N ARG A 140 -2.97 -20.93 -7.19
CA ARG A 140 -1.81 -20.10 -7.57
C ARG A 140 -0.88 -19.91 -6.38
N HIS A 141 0.40 -19.70 -6.63
CA HIS A 141 1.30 -19.23 -5.59
C HIS A 141 0.96 -17.78 -5.20
N ARG A 142 0.94 -17.50 -3.91
CA ARG A 142 0.78 -16.15 -3.34
C ARG A 142 2.00 -15.30 -3.67
N SER A 143 1.80 -14.01 -3.91
CA SER A 143 2.86 -13.05 -4.29
C SER A 143 3.91 -12.84 -3.21
N LEU A 144 5.11 -12.37 -3.58
CA LEU A 144 6.24 -12.19 -2.63
C LEU A 144 5.84 -11.22 -1.51
N ILE A 145 5.36 -10.05 -1.92
CA ILE A 145 4.75 -9.06 -1.04
C ILE A 145 3.26 -9.07 -1.32
N TYR A 146 2.48 -9.55 -0.36
CA TYR A 146 1.05 -9.73 -0.51
C TYR A 146 0.26 -8.90 0.49
N GLY A 147 -0.98 -8.53 0.14
CA GLY A 147 -1.90 -7.92 1.09
C GLY A 147 -3.34 -7.96 0.60
N ARG A 148 -4.29 -8.05 1.53
CA ARG A 148 -5.72 -8.03 1.24
C ARG A 148 -6.47 -7.17 2.24
N ASN A 149 -7.47 -6.41 1.76
CA ASN A 149 -8.33 -5.54 2.58
C ASN A 149 -7.53 -4.49 3.37
N LEU A 150 -6.48 -3.93 2.77
CA LEU A 150 -5.59 -2.98 3.46
C LEU A 150 -6.02 -1.54 3.25
N THR A 151 -5.71 -0.69 4.24
CA THR A 151 -5.86 0.76 4.15
C THR A 151 -4.55 1.44 4.50
N ASP A 152 -4.19 2.48 3.75
CA ASP A 152 -3.04 3.33 4.07
C ASP A 152 -1.71 2.54 4.16
N VAL A 153 -1.25 2.04 3.01
CA VAL A 153 -0.01 1.24 2.91
C VAL A 153 0.96 1.94 1.98
N ILE A 154 2.19 2.08 2.44
CA ILE A 154 3.28 2.74 1.71
C ILE A 154 4.42 1.73 1.53
N ILE A 155 4.82 1.48 0.29
CA ILE A 155 5.99 0.67 -0.06
C ILE A 155 6.96 1.61 -0.77
N THR A 156 8.02 2.02 -0.08
CA THR A 156 8.91 3.08 -0.57
C THR A 156 10.34 2.90 -0.08
N GLY A 157 11.23 3.82 -0.42
CA GLY A 157 12.57 3.82 0.14
C GLY A 157 13.52 4.77 -0.58
N ASP A 158 14.81 4.52 -0.39
CA ASP A 158 15.91 5.25 -1.04
C ASP A 158 16.46 4.46 -2.23
N ASN A 159 15.53 4.05 -3.12
CA ASN A 159 15.80 3.22 -4.29
C ASN A 159 16.34 1.81 -3.96
N GLY A 160 15.81 1.19 -2.90
CA GLY A 160 15.98 -0.23 -2.65
C GLY A 160 15.37 -1.10 -3.75
N THR A 161 15.78 -2.36 -3.80
CA THR A 161 15.41 -3.32 -4.85
C THR A 161 14.54 -4.46 -4.33
N ILE A 162 13.53 -4.83 -5.11
CA ILE A 162 12.75 -6.06 -4.92
C ILE A 162 13.04 -6.95 -6.14
N ASP A 163 13.80 -8.01 -5.93
CA ASP A 163 14.21 -8.96 -6.97
C ASP A 163 13.50 -10.30 -6.74
N GLY A 164 12.62 -10.67 -7.67
CA GLY A 164 11.81 -11.88 -7.57
C GLY A 164 12.55 -13.19 -7.85
N GLN A 165 13.81 -13.13 -8.30
CA GLN A 165 14.58 -14.30 -8.76
C GLN A 165 13.78 -15.21 -9.72
N GLY A 166 13.02 -14.59 -10.63
CA GLY A 166 11.99 -15.22 -11.46
C GLY A 166 12.45 -16.30 -12.43
N SER A 167 13.76 -16.45 -12.65
CA SER A 167 14.31 -17.35 -13.67
C SER A 167 13.89 -18.82 -13.49
N VAL A 168 13.81 -19.30 -12.24
CA VAL A 168 13.33 -20.66 -11.92
C VAL A 168 11.87 -20.84 -12.32
N TRP A 169 11.03 -19.83 -12.05
CA TRP A 169 9.61 -19.83 -12.41
C TRP A 169 9.40 -19.81 -13.92
N TRP A 170 10.20 -19.01 -14.65
CA TRP A 170 10.14 -18.96 -16.10
C TRP A 170 10.59 -20.27 -16.74
N ASN A 171 11.60 -20.92 -16.14
CA ASN A 171 12.03 -22.25 -16.57
C ASN A 171 10.91 -23.28 -16.41
N TRP A 172 10.30 -23.37 -15.22
CA TRP A 172 9.16 -24.27 -14.99
C TRP A 172 7.97 -24.00 -15.91
N PHE A 173 7.68 -22.73 -16.21
CA PHE A 173 6.64 -22.37 -17.18
C PHE A 173 6.98 -22.90 -18.59
N ARG A 174 8.20 -22.64 -19.07
CA ARG A 174 8.65 -23.07 -20.41
C ARG A 174 8.73 -24.59 -20.54
N SER A 175 9.17 -25.29 -19.49
CA SER A 175 9.22 -26.75 -19.45
C SER A 175 7.87 -27.42 -19.16
N LYS A 176 6.82 -26.64 -18.89
CA LYS A 176 5.47 -27.12 -18.52
C LYS A 176 5.48 -28.02 -17.26
N THR A 177 6.32 -27.67 -16.29
CA THR A 177 6.48 -28.41 -15.01
C THR A 177 5.98 -27.62 -13.80
N LEU A 178 5.18 -26.56 -14.03
CA LEU A 178 4.50 -25.86 -12.96
C LEU A 178 3.39 -26.74 -12.37
N ASN A 179 3.27 -26.74 -11.04
CA ASN A 179 2.13 -27.36 -10.35
C ASN A 179 0.94 -26.39 -10.22
N TYR A 180 1.24 -25.10 -10.08
CA TYR A 180 0.26 -24.02 -9.90
C TYR A 180 0.65 -22.78 -10.70
N THR A 181 -0.29 -21.83 -10.84
CA THR A 181 0.01 -20.52 -11.48
C THR A 181 1.12 -19.79 -10.70
N ARG A 182 2.07 -19.17 -11.43
CA ARG A 182 3.23 -18.48 -10.85
C ARG A 182 2.83 -17.30 -9.95
N PRO A 183 3.64 -16.95 -8.94
CA PRO A 183 3.36 -15.80 -8.08
C PRO A 183 3.64 -14.47 -8.79
N HIS A 184 3.09 -13.39 -8.27
CA HIS A 184 3.47 -12.02 -8.64
C HIS A 184 4.55 -11.49 -7.69
N LEU A 185 5.20 -10.38 -8.05
CA LEU A 185 6.17 -9.77 -7.17
C LEU A 185 5.47 -8.98 -6.04
N VAL A 186 4.54 -8.08 -6.37
CA VAL A 186 3.68 -7.38 -5.41
C VAL A 186 2.21 -7.57 -5.80
N GLU A 187 1.36 -7.99 -4.86
CA GLU A 187 -0.09 -8.05 -5.07
C GLU A 187 -0.86 -7.50 -3.88
N LEU A 188 -1.76 -6.57 -4.16
CA LEU A 188 -2.62 -5.93 -3.17
C LEU A 188 -4.05 -6.07 -3.63
N MET A 189 -4.90 -6.66 -2.77
CA MET A 189 -6.29 -6.98 -3.08
C MET A 189 -7.23 -6.15 -2.22
N ASN A 190 -8.34 -5.65 -2.78
CA ASN A 190 -9.40 -4.94 -2.05
C ASN A 190 -8.87 -3.80 -1.15
N SER A 191 -7.79 -3.14 -1.55
CA SER A 191 -7.06 -2.19 -0.69
C SER A 191 -7.26 -0.75 -1.13
N THR A 192 -7.24 0.19 -0.18
CA THR A 192 -7.45 1.63 -0.46
C THR A 192 -6.30 2.48 0.08
N GLY A 193 -5.84 3.46 -0.71
CA GLY A 193 -4.79 4.37 -0.27
C GLY A 193 -3.42 3.69 -0.23
N VAL A 194 -3.02 3.12 -1.36
CA VAL A 194 -1.72 2.45 -1.51
C VAL A 194 -0.77 3.38 -2.26
N VAL A 195 0.46 3.51 -1.75
CA VAL A 195 1.55 4.22 -2.41
C VAL A 195 2.72 3.27 -2.63
N ILE A 196 3.20 3.19 -3.86
CA ILE A 196 4.44 2.48 -4.21
C ILE A 196 5.36 3.47 -4.93
N SER A 197 6.55 3.73 -4.40
CA SER A 197 7.45 4.74 -4.98
C SER A 197 8.91 4.53 -4.67
N ASN A 198 9.81 5.08 -5.49
CA ASN A 198 11.26 5.12 -5.23
C ASN A 198 11.88 3.74 -4.97
N LEU A 199 11.53 2.77 -5.82
CA LEU A 199 12.01 1.40 -5.75
C LEU A 199 12.37 0.88 -7.14
N THR A 200 13.25 -0.12 -7.16
CA THR A 200 13.57 -0.89 -8.35
C THR A 200 12.97 -2.29 -8.24
N PHE A 201 12.27 -2.75 -9.28
CA PHE A 201 11.71 -4.09 -9.36
C PHE A 201 12.43 -4.90 -10.43
N LEU A 202 12.93 -6.09 -10.07
CA LEU A 202 13.70 -6.96 -10.95
C LEU A 202 13.12 -8.38 -10.99
N ASN A 203 13.29 -9.05 -12.12
CA ASN A 203 13.11 -10.50 -12.29
C ASN A 203 11.80 -11.04 -11.69
N SER A 204 10.68 -10.38 -11.96
CA SER A 204 9.37 -10.83 -11.47
C SER A 204 9.04 -12.25 -11.97
N PRO A 205 8.58 -13.18 -11.11
CA PRO A 205 8.18 -14.52 -11.55
C PRO A 205 7.05 -14.51 -12.59
N PHE A 206 6.13 -13.54 -12.47
CA PHE A 206 5.06 -13.27 -13.41
C PHE A 206 4.79 -11.75 -13.48
N TRP A 207 3.59 -11.26 -13.14
CA TRP A 207 3.36 -9.80 -13.07
C TRP A 207 4.10 -9.12 -11.92
N THR A 208 4.60 -7.91 -12.18
CA THR A 208 5.45 -7.18 -11.23
C THR A 208 4.64 -6.50 -10.13
N ILE A 209 3.71 -5.61 -10.46
CA ILE A 209 2.80 -4.98 -9.48
C ILE A 209 1.37 -5.27 -9.92
N HIS A 210 0.62 -5.97 -9.08
CA HIS A 210 -0.72 -6.44 -9.38
C HIS A 210 -1.76 -5.95 -8.36
N PRO A 211 -2.30 -4.74 -8.52
CA PRO A 211 -3.41 -4.28 -7.70
C PRO A 211 -4.73 -4.84 -8.21
N VAL A 212 -5.53 -5.43 -7.32
CA VAL A 212 -6.80 -6.06 -7.66
C VAL A 212 -7.91 -5.49 -6.79
N TYR A 213 -8.93 -4.88 -7.41
CA TYR A 213 -10.05 -4.22 -6.71
C TYR A 213 -9.61 -3.11 -5.74
N CYS A 214 -8.48 -2.47 -6.03
CA CYS A 214 -7.96 -1.38 -5.22
C CYS A 214 -8.53 -0.03 -5.62
N ARG A 215 -8.60 0.89 -4.67
CA ARG A 215 -8.96 2.30 -4.89
C ARG A 215 -7.81 3.21 -4.48
N THR A 216 -7.53 4.24 -5.29
CA THR A 216 -6.48 5.23 -5.02
C THR A 216 -5.09 4.61 -4.87
N ILE A 217 -4.49 4.23 -6.00
CA ILE A 217 -3.11 3.79 -6.07
C ILE A 217 -2.27 4.91 -6.68
N LYS A 218 -1.16 5.23 -6.02
CA LYS A 218 -0.14 6.13 -6.58
C LYS A 218 1.14 5.35 -6.79
N SER A 219 1.61 5.31 -8.04
CA SER A 219 2.94 4.82 -8.40
C SER A 219 3.77 5.98 -8.93
N LYS A 220 4.97 6.19 -8.39
CA LYS A 220 5.87 7.31 -8.80
C LYS A 220 7.33 6.89 -8.69
N SER A 221 8.14 7.32 -9.68
CA SER A 221 9.60 7.15 -9.64
C SER A 221 10.02 5.71 -9.37
N THR A 222 9.43 4.78 -10.11
CA THR A 222 9.64 3.34 -9.98
C THR A 222 10.24 2.80 -11.28
N LEU A 223 11.31 1.99 -11.16
CA LEU A 223 11.95 1.34 -12.31
C LEU A 223 11.56 -0.14 -12.38
N PHE A 224 11.38 -0.63 -13.61
CA PHE A 224 11.03 -2.01 -13.91
C PHE A 224 12.05 -2.59 -14.89
N PHE A 225 12.67 -3.72 -14.55
CA PHE A 225 13.56 -4.47 -15.45
C PHE A 225 13.25 -5.97 -15.44
#